data_AF-A0A938XVC0-F1
#
_entry.id   AF-A0A938XVC0-F1
#
_cell.length_a   1.000
_cell.length_b   1.000
_cell.length_c   1.000
_cell.angle_alpha   90.00
_cell.angle_beta   90.00
_cell.angle_gamma   90.00
#
_symmetry.space_group_name_H-M   'P 1'
#
loop_
_entity.id
_entity.type
_entity.pdbx_description
1 polymer ?
#
loop_
_entity_poly.entity_id
_entity_poly.type
_entity_poly.pdbx_seq_one_letter_code
_entity_poly.pdbx_strand_id
1 'polypeptide(L)'
;MLKGNAKTIHIRSNSEKASYAFALAGLLENKEFLSRGIVIKDESSWDFMLDTENSLILIPYKFKPENLGYANQNGHFVLIPETLNVSYTIGDVVKLEKMDRHNRIDALKSMGLNKREAEKIYKDTHGYLAPIRRHQKLRANHIVPDWVNQFKTDILITTLIVTEWNSENENDKEIISKLADISYNDFETELLKLASVSDSPVRQVGNIWQVISKMDFWVLISHKINKKTIESLESIIFEVLGETDPSYDLSAE
;
A
#
# COMPACT_ATOMS: atom_id res chain seq x y z
N MET A 1 4.04 10.19 23.29
CA MET A 1 5.00 9.14 22.89
C MET A 1 6.40 9.43 23.36
N LEU A 2 6.96 10.61 23.04
CA LEU A 2 8.34 10.96 23.35
C LEU A 2 8.44 11.76 24.66
N LYS A 3 8.05 11.14 25.78
CA LYS A 3 8.16 11.70 27.13
C LYS A 3 8.70 10.63 28.08
N GLY A 4 9.46 11.05 29.09
CA GLY A 4 10.11 10.15 30.04
C GLY A 4 11.46 9.66 29.54
N ASN A 5 11.85 8.44 29.93
CA ASN A 5 13.13 7.87 29.54
C ASN A 5 13.18 7.52 28.05
N ALA A 6 14.35 7.72 27.47
CA ALA A 6 14.68 7.36 26.10
C ALA A 6 14.44 5.86 25.85
N LYS A 7 13.89 5.57 24.67
CA LYS A 7 13.48 4.22 24.28
C LYS A 7 13.27 4.10 22.78
N THR A 8 13.26 2.86 22.33
CA THR A 8 12.87 2.47 20.97
C THR A 8 11.36 2.30 20.88
N ILE A 9 10.77 2.93 19.86
CA ILE A 9 9.33 2.87 19.55
C ILE A 9 9.18 2.40 18.10
N HIS A 10 8.55 1.25 17.91
CA HIS A 10 8.25 0.70 16.59
C HIS A 10 6.89 1.22 16.13
N ILE A 11 6.86 1.87 14.96
CA ILE A 11 5.64 2.41 14.37
C ILE A 11 5.22 1.49 13.24
N ARG A 12 4.01 0.93 13.33
CA ARG A 12 3.55 -0.10 12.39
C ARG A 12 2.26 0.27 11.70
N SER A 13 2.25 0.06 10.39
CA SER A 13 1.05 0.19 9.58
C SER A 13 1.10 -0.82 8.43
N ASN A 14 0.09 -0.80 7.57
CA ASN A 14 0.04 -1.65 6.38
C ASN A 14 1.12 -1.32 5.33
N SER A 15 1.90 -0.25 5.50
CA SER A 15 3.03 0.08 4.62
C SER A 15 4.13 0.76 5.42
N GLU A 16 5.38 0.35 5.22
CA GLU A 16 6.53 1.00 5.84
C GLU A 16 6.56 2.50 5.55
N LYS A 17 6.23 2.90 4.31
CA LYS A 17 6.12 4.32 3.90
C LYS A 17 5.05 5.07 4.71
N ALA A 18 3.94 4.44 5.06
CA ALA A 18 2.89 5.07 5.86
C ALA A 18 3.31 5.20 7.33
N SER A 19 3.97 4.18 7.89
CA SER A 19 4.59 4.25 9.21
C SER A 19 5.63 5.38 9.28
N TYR A 20 6.44 5.51 8.23
CA TYR A 20 7.45 6.55 8.11
C TYR A 20 6.83 7.94 8.05
N ALA A 21 5.80 8.10 7.21
CA ALA A 21 5.07 9.35 7.07
C ALA A 21 4.43 9.77 8.40
N PHE A 22 3.88 8.83 9.17
CA PHE A 22 3.33 9.11 10.50
C PHE A 22 4.42 9.60 11.47
N ALA A 23 5.57 8.92 11.51
CA ALA A 23 6.70 9.34 12.36
C ALA A 23 7.12 10.79 12.06
N LEU A 24 7.32 11.11 10.78
CA LEU A 24 7.69 12.45 10.33
C LEU A 24 6.60 13.48 10.58
N ALA A 25 5.33 13.14 10.35
CA ALA A 25 4.21 14.04 10.62
C ALA A 25 4.13 14.40 12.11
N GLY A 26 4.30 13.40 13.00
CA GLY A 26 4.34 13.64 14.44
C GLY A 26 5.50 14.53 14.89
N LEU A 27 6.65 14.46 14.21
CA LEU A 27 7.75 15.40 14.42
C LEU A 27 7.38 16.82 13.94
N LEU A 28 6.83 16.93 12.73
CA LEU A 28 6.48 18.23 12.12
C LEU A 28 5.42 18.99 12.91
N GLU A 29 4.49 18.28 13.56
CA GLU A 29 3.45 18.88 14.41
C GLU A 29 3.98 19.45 15.73
N ASN A 30 5.20 19.05 16.15
CA ASN A 30 5.79 19.50 17.40
C ASN A 30 7.18 20.10 17.19
N LYS A 31 7.30 21.43 17.29
CA LYS A 31 8.56 22.17 17.10
C LYS A 31 9.72 21.69 17.97
N GLU A 32 9.43 21.25 19.20
CA GLU A 32 10.45 20.71 20.10
C GLU A 32 11.03 19.41 19.55
N PHE A 33 10.16 18.50 19.12
CA PHE A 33 10.60 17.22 18.53
C PHE A 33 11.27 17.43 17.18
N LEU A 34 10.76 18.34 16.36
CA LEU A 34 11.37 18.68 15.07
C LEU A 34 12.80 19.18 15.23
N SER A 35 13.09 19.98 16.27
CA SER A 35 14.42 20.55 16.50
C SER A 35 15.53 19.53 16.80
N ARG A 36 15.15 18.30 17.17
CA ARG A 36 16.09 17.20 17.51
C ARG A 36 15.86 15.92 16.70
N GLY A 37 14.97 15.97 15.71
CA GLY A 37 14.62 14.84 14.87
C GLY A 37 15.63 14.67 13.73
N ILE A 38 16.27 13.50 13.65
CA ILE A 38 17.28 13.20 12.62
C ILE A 38 16.87 11.94 11.86
N VAL A 39 16.78 12.08 10.54
CA VAL A 39 16.66 10.95 9.62
C VAL A 39 18.06 10.50 9.22
N ILE A 40 18.42 9.28 9.58
CA ILE A 40 19.73 8.68 9.31
C ILE A 40 19.58 7.69 8.15
N LYS A 41 20.60 7.56 7.29
CA LYS A 41 20.50 6.76 6.05
C LYS A 41 21.43 5.56 6.00
N ASP A 42 22.35 5.43 6.95
CA ASP A 42 23.39 4.40 6.99
C ASP A 42 23.92 4.21 8.42
N GLU A 43 24.57 3.06 8.65
CA GLU A 43 25.10 2.66 9.97
C GLU A 43 26.22 3.56 10.47
N SER A 44 27.11 4.02 9.57
CA SER A 44 28.23 4.87 9.98
C SER A 44 27.76 6.22 10.53
N SER A 45 26.75 6.81 9.90
CA SER A 45 26.09 8.02 10.40
C SER A 45 25.27 7.75 11.66
N TRP A 46 24.76 6.53 11.83
CA TRP A 46 24.05 6.11 13.04
C TRP A 46 24.98 6.10 14.24
N ASP A 47 26.09 5.35 14.16
CA ASP A 47 27.08 5.23 15.22
C ASP A 47 27.61 6.60 15.64
N PHE A 48 27.93 7.47 14.67
CA PHE A 48 28.38 8.83 14.96
C PHE A 48 27.37 9.66 15.77
N MET A 49 26.07 9.46 15.54
CA MET A 49 25.03 10.21 16.24
C MET A 49 24.80 9.70 17.66
N LEU A 50 25.17 8.45 17.98
CA LEU A 50 24.98 7.85 19.30
C LEU A 50 25.85 8.51 20.38
N ASP A 51 26.97 9.11 20.00
CA ASP A 51 27.91 9.75 20.93
C ASP A 51 27.59 11.24 21.19
N THR A 52 26.47 11.73 20.66
CA THR A 52 26.09 13.13 20.85
C THR A 52 25.52 13.38 22.25
N GLU A 53 25.97 14.44 22.91
CA GLU A 53 25.53 14.77 24.29
C GLU A 53 24.04 15.16 24.37
N ASN A 54 23.47 15.66 23.28
CA ASN A 54 22.09 16.10 23.24
C ASN A 54 21.15 14.91 22.97
N SER A 55 20.05 14.82 23.72
CA SER A 55 19.00 13.84 23.43
C SER A 55 18.37 14.11 22.05
N LEU A 56 18.45 13.11 21.18
CA LEU A 56 17.96 13.14 19.79
C LEU A 56 16.77 12.21 19.60
N ILE A 57 16.02 12.44 18.52
CA ILE A 57 15.01 11.49 18.02
C ILE A 57 15.52 10.95 16.69
N LEU A 58 16.01 9.71 16.70
CA LEU A 58 16.65 9.06 15.57
C LEU A 58 15.64 8.22 14.79
N ILE A 59 15.63 8.39 13.47
CA ILE A 59 14.78 7.60 12.56
C ILE A 59 15.67 7.02 11.45
N PRO A 60 15.94 5.70 11.44
CA PRO A 60 16.68 5.09 10.34
C PRO A 60 15.85 5.12 9.06
N TYR A 61 16.48 5.23 7.90
CA TYR A 61 15.82 5.22 6.59
C TYR A 61 16.44 4.15 5.69
N LYS A 62 15.66 3.12 5.36
CA LYS A 62 16.06 2.02 4.46
C LYS A 62 17.27 1.19 4.94
N PHE A 63 17.53 1.16 6.25
CA PHE A 63 18.48 0.22 6.87
C PHE A 63 17.98 -0.18 8.26
N LYS A 64 18.57 -1.24 8.83
CA LYS A 64 18.29 -1.70 10.20
C LYS A 64 19.47 -1.30 11.08
N PRO A 65 19.31 -0.34 12.01
CA PRO A 65 20.41 0.10 12.87
C PRO A 65 20.76 -0.96 13.91
N GLU A 66 22.05 -1.07 14.21
CA GLU A 66 22.54 -1.83 15.36
C GLU A 66 22.55 -0.95 16.62
N ASN A 67 22.98 -1.49 17.77
CA ASN A 67 23.22 -0.71 18.99
C ASN A 67 22.02 0.11 19.53
N LEU A 68 20.78 -0.32 19.25
CA LEU A 68 19.56 0.33 19.75
C LEU A 68 19.56 0.53 21.28
N GLY A 69 20.10 -0.43 22.03
CA GLY A 69 20.23 -0.34 23.48
C GLY A 69 21.17 0.78 23.92
N TYR A 70 22.29 0.96 23.21
CA TYR A 70 23.25 2.03 23.47
C TYR A 70 22.65 3.41 23.18
N ALA A 71 21.91 3.53 22.07
CA ALA A 71 21.17 4.75 21.74
C ALA A 71 20.23 5.19 22.88
N ASN A 72 19.47 4.23 23.44
CA ASN A 72 18.56 4.49 24.54
C ASN A 72 19.31 4.86 25.84
N GLN A 73 20.45 4.22 26.11
CA GLN A 73 21.28 4.53 27.29
C GLN A 73 21.87 5.95 27.23
N ASN A 74 22.26 6.42 26.04
CA ASN A 74 22.72 7.79 25.81
C ASN A 74 21.57 8.82 25.69
N GLY A 75 20.33 8.40 25.96
CA GLY A 75 19.21 9.33 26.04
C GLY A 75 18.55 9.66 24.70
N HIS A 76 18.87 8.93 23.62
CA HIS A 76 18.20 9.09 22.33
C HIS A 76 16.91 8.29 22.25
N PHE A 77 15.85 8.89 21.73
CA PHE A 77 14.66 8.16 21.31
C PHE A 77 14.89 7.60 19.91
N VAL A 78 14.45 6.37 19.68
CA VAL A 78 14.53 5.75 18.36
C VAL A 78 13.12 5.46 17.86
N LEU A 79 12.76 5.97 16.69
CA LEU A 79 11.52 5.61 16.01
C LEU A 79 11.85 4.66 14.87
N ILE A 80 11.31 3.44 14.88
CA ILE A 80 11.54 2.44 13.83
C ILE A 80 10.23 2.23 13.05
N PRO A 81 10.11 2.80 11.83
CA PRO A 81 8.93 2.60 11.00
C PRO A 81 8.98 1.24 10.30
N GLU A 82 7.93 0.44 10.47
CA GLU A 82 7.85 -0.95 9.99
C GLU A 82 6.48 -1.27 9.40
N THR A 83 6.38 -2.42 8.72
CA THR A 83 5.08 -3.00 8.31
C THR A 83 4.49 -3.86 9.43
N LEU A 84 3.24 -4.30 9.27
CA LEU A 84 2.59 -5.22 10.21
C LEU A 84 3.17 -6.65 10.21
N ASN A 85 3.99 -7.03 9.24
CA ASN A 85 4.47 -8.41 9.05
C ASN A 85 5.70 -8.76 9.90
N VAL A 86 6.05 -7.94 10.89
CA VAL A 86 7.20 -8.19 11.79
C VAL A 86 6.73 -9.03 12.99
N SER A 87 7.13 -10.30 12.99
CA SER A 87 6.69 -11.35 13.91
C SER A 87 7.24 -11.23 15.33
N TYR A 88 8.36 -10.53 15.54
CA TYR A 88 8.96 -10.36 16.87
C TYR A 88 9.60 -9.00 17.01
N THR A 89 9.32 -8.32 18.13
CA THR A 89 9.90 -7.01 18.44
C THR A 89 9.98 -6.79 19.93
N ILE A 90 11.15 -6.30 20.34
CA ILE A 90 11.45 -5.92 21.71
C ILE A 90 11.32 -4.39 21.78
N GLY A 91 10.46 -3.90 22.67
CA GLY A 91 10.24 -2.47 22.87
C GLY A 91 8.79 -2.05 22.69
N ASP A 92 8.56 -0.73 22.70
CA ASP A 92 7.22 -0.17 22.60
C ASP A 92 6.73 -0.24 21.15
N VAL A 93 5.47 -0.64 20.95
CA VAL A 93 4.88 -0.76 19.62
C VAL A 93 3.66 0.15 19.50
N VAL A 94 3.67 0.98 18.47
CA VAL A 94 2.55 1.83 18.05
C VAL A 94 1.97 1.22 16.80
N LYS A 95 0.81 0.57 16.93
CA LYS A 95 0.06 0.05 15.79
C LYS A 95 -0.89 1.13 15.27
N LEU A 96 -0.67 1.57 14.04
CA LEU A 96 -1.54 2.50 13.34
C LEU A 96 -2.70 1.73 12.74
N GLU A 97 -3.89 2.01 13.25
CA GLU A 97 -5.12 1.43 12.73
C GLU A 97 -5.54 2.10 11.42
N LYS A 98 -6.40 1.42 10.67
CA LYS A 98 -7.03 2.05 9.51
C LYS A 98 -7.94 3.16 10.01
N MET A 99 -7.54 4.40 9.73
CA MET A 99 -8.42 5.57 9.81
C MET A 99 -9.73 5.28 9.06
N ASP A 100 -10.85 5.58 9.70
CA ASP A 100 -12.18 5.38 9.14
C ASP A 100 -12.44 6.33 7.96
N ARG A 101 -13.53 6.07 7.24
CA ARG A 101 -13.91 6.82 6.05
C ARG A 101 -14.11 8.30 6.32
N HIS A 102 -14.81 8.65 7.41
CA HIS A 102 -15.17 10.03 7.71
C HIS A 102 -13.91 10.86 7.97
N ASN A 103 -13.06 10.35 8.86
CA ASN A 103 -11.79 11.00 9.18
C ASN A 103 -10.91 11.18 7.95
N ARG A 104 -10.78 10.17 7.08
CA ARG A 104 -9.99 10.30 5.82
C ARG A 104 -10.53 11.39 4.91
N ILE A 105 -11.85 11.48 4.74
CA ILE A 105 -12.47 12.51 3.91
C ILE A 105 -12.20 13.89 4.50
N ASP A 106 -12.28 14.05 5.81
CA ASP A 106 -11.97 15.32 6.47
C ASP A 106 -10.49 15.70 6.37
N ALA A 107 -9.57 14.74 6.48
CA ALA A 107 -8.14 14.97 6.23
C ALA A 107 -7.86 15.39 4.78
N LEU A 108 -8.56 14.81 3.79
CA LEU A 108 -8.46 15.26 2.40
C LEU A 108 -9.01 16.68 2.23
N LYS A 109 -10.11 17.02 2.92
CA LYS A 109 -10.67 18.39 2.91
C LYS A 109 -9.73 19.41 3.55
N SER A 110 -9.02 19.05 4.61
CA SER A 110 -8.04 19.95 5.25
C SER A 110 -6.85 20.27 4.35
N MET A 111 -6.60 19.46 3.31
CA MET A 111 -5.65 19.75 2.23
C MET A 111 -6.17 20.77 1.20
N GLY A 112 -7.35 21.36 1.40
CA GLY A 112 -7.96 22.35 0.51
C GLY A 112 -8.87 21.77 -0.58
N LEU A 113 -9.18 20.47 -0.53
CA LEU A 113 -10.12 19.84 -1.45
C LEU A 113 -11.57 20.07 -1.02
N ASN A 114 -12.48 20.21 -2.00
CA ASN A 114 -13.90 20.22 -1.68
C ASN A 114 -14.43 18.80 -1.34
N LYS A 115 -15.61 18.73 -0.73
CA LYS A 115 -16.24 17.46 -0.31
C LYS A 115 -16.34 16.43 -1.44
N ARG A 116 -16.78 16.86 -2.64
CA ARG A 116 -16.95 15.97 -3.79
C ARG A 116 -15.62 15.37 -4.24
N GLU A 117 -14.55 16.17 -4.24
CA GLU A 117 -13.21 15.71 -4.59
C GLU A 117 -12.64 14.73 -3.55
N ALA A 118 -12.78 15.06 -2.27
CA ALA A 118 -12.35 14.18 -1.18
C ALA A 118 -13.09 12.82 -1.20
N GLU A 119 -14.41 12.83 -1.40
CA GLU A 119 -15.22 11.62 -1.55
C GLU A 119 -14.84 10.81 -2.79
N LYS A 120 -14.54 11.47 -3.92
CA LYS A 120 -14.10 10.81 -5.14
C LYS A 120 -12.75 10.11 -4.93
N ILE A 121 -11.77 10.79 -4.34
CA ILE A 121 -10.47 10.20 -4.02
C ILE A 121 -10.64 8.98 -3.12
N TYR A 122 -11.45 9.09 -2.06
CA TYR A 122 -11.70 7.95 -1.18
C TYR A 122 -12.34 6.78 -1.93
N LYS A 123 -13.34 7.04 -2.76
CA LYS A 123 -14.02 6.01 -3.56
C LYS A 123 -13.04 5.31 -4.51
N ASP A 124 -12.18 6.07 -5.17
CA ASP A 124 -11.26 5.54 -6.20
C ASP A 124 -10.10 4.75 -5.61
N THR A 125 -9.78 4.93 -4.32
CA THR A 125 -8.57 4.40 -3.68
C THR A 125 -8.86 3.51 -2.48
N HIS A 126 -10.12 3.42 -2.07
CA HIS A 126 -10.57 2.79 -0.82
C HIS A 126 -9.79 3.25 0.42
N GLY A 127 -9.27 4.48 0.41
CA GLY A 127 -8.48 5.04 1.51
C GLY A 127 -7.02 4.60 1.57
N TYR A 128 -6.51 3.84 0.59
CA TYR A 128 -5.12 3.39 0.57
C TYR A 128 -4.18 4.56 0.24
N LEU A 129 -3.17 4.78 1.10
CA LEU A 129 -2.32 5.98 1.02
C LEU A 129 -1.56 6.08 -0.31
N ALA A 130 -1.08 4.97 -0.85
CA ALA A 130 -0.25 4.99 -2.05
C ALA A 130 -1.02 5.41 -3.33
N PRO A 131 -2.19 4.83 -3.65
CA PRO A 131 -3.02 5.34 -4.74
C PRO A 131 -3.59 6.74 -4.45
N ILE A 132 -3.84 7.11 -3.18
CA ILE A 132 -4.17 8.52 -2.82
C ILE A 132 -3.05 9.45 -3.27
N ARG A 133 -1.79 9.14 -2.93
CA ARG A 133 -0.62 9.97 -3.28
C ARG A 133 -0.42 10.13 -4.78
N ARG A 134 -0.90 9.20 -5.60
CA ARG A 134 -0.82 9.27 -7.08
C ARG A 134 -2.11 9.77 -7.73
N HIS A 135 -3.15 10.04 -6.94
CA HIS A 135 -4.45 10.41 -7.47
C HIS A 135 -4.36 11.75 -8.22
N GLN A 136 -4.89 11.80 -9.44
CA GLN A 136 -4.77 12.95 -10.36
C GLN A 136 -5.24 14.28 -9.74
N LYS A 137 -6.23 14.23 -8.83
CA LYS A 137 -6.73 15.39 -8.08
C LYS A 137 -5.71 16.04 -7.14
N LEU A 138 -4.72 15.28 -6.65
CA LEU A 138 -3.65 15.83 -5.80
C LEU A 138 -2.51 16.46 -6.60
N ARG A 139 -2.52 16.39 -7.94
CA ARG A 139 -1.47 16.91 -8.84
C ARG A 139 -0.06 16.49 -8.42
N ALA A 140 0.06 15.32 -7.80
CA ALA A 140 1.32 14.79 -7.32
C ALA A 140 2.19 14.29 -8.47
N ASN A 141 3.51 14.24 -8.25
CA ASN A 141 4.45 13.67 -9.20
C ASN A 141 4.10 12.20 -9.50
N HIS A 142 4.36 11.80 -10.75
CA HIS A 142 4.17 10.42 -11.19
C HIS A 142 5.24 9.53 -10.55
N ILE A 143 4.88 8.86 -9.46
CA ILE A 143 5.74 7.88 -8.78
C ILE A 143 5.37 6.51 -9.33
N VAL A 144 6.26 5.90 -10.11
CA VAL A 144 6.05 4.53 -10.60
C VAL A 144 6.48 3.54 -9.50
N PRO A 145 5.59 2.67 -9.00
CA PRO A 145 5.98 1.62 -8.06
C PRO A 145 6.88 0.56 -8.71
N ASP A 146 7.77 -0.05 -7.91
CA ASP A 146 8.73 -1.04 -8.42
C ASP A 146 8.06 -2.26 -9.05
N TRP A 147 6.89 -2.66 -8.54
CA TRP A 147 6.14 -3.82 -9.02
C TRP A 147 5.72 -3.72 -10.49
N VAL A 148 5.59 -2.50 -11.03
CA VAL A 148 5.16 -2.29 -12.43
C VAL A 148 6.07 -3.03 -13.42
N ASN A 149 7.36 -3.16 -13.11
CA ASN A 149 8.34 -3.80 -13.98
C ASN A 149 8.84 -5.16 -13.47
N GLN A 150 8.39 -5.60 -12.29
CA GLN A 150 8.79 -6.88 -11.70
C GLN A 150 7.89 -8.05 -12.11
N PHE A 151 6.65 -7.75 -12.50
CA PHE A 151 5.65 -8.75 -12.87
C PHE A 151 5.43 -8.80 -14.38
N LYS A 152 5.07 -9.98 -14.89
CA LYS A 152 4.74 -10.17 -16.30
C LYS A 152 3.55 -9.29 -16.69
N THR A 153 3.62 -8.72 -17.89
CA THR A 153 2.56 -7.84 -18.43
C THR A 153 1.20 -8.52 -18.44
N ASP A 154 1.12 -9.79 -18.84
CA ASP A 154 -0.14 -10.54 -18.92
C ASP A 154 -0.81 -10.71 -17.55
N ILE A 155 -0.03 -10.93 -16.48
CA ILE A 155 -0.56 -10.97 -15.11
C ILE A 155 -1.20 -9.63 -14.75
N LEU A 156 -0.45 -8.54 -14.92
CA LEU A 156 -0.91 -7.20 -14.54
C LEU A 156 -2.14 -6.75 -15.33
N ILE A 157 -2.17 -7.04 -16.64
CA ILE A 157 -3.27 -6.71 -17.52
C ILE A 157 -4.51 -7.53 -17.18
N THR A 158 -4.39 -8.85 -17.02
CA THR A 158 -5.51 -9.70 -16.65
C THR A 158 -6.12 -9.22 -15.34
N THR A 159 -5.30 -8.95 -14.31
CA THR A 159 -5.76 -8.39 -13.04
C THR A 159 -6.50 -7.05 -13.21
N LEU A 160 -6.00 -6.15 -14.07
CA LEU A 160 -6.65 -4.86 -14.35
C LEU A 160 -8.01 -5.02 -15.05
N ILE A 161 -8.15 -6.02 -15.93
CA ILE A 161 -9.38 -6.30 -16.67
C ILE A 161 -10.44 -6.85 -15.72
N VAL A 162 -10.12 -7.93 -15.00
CA VAL A 162 -11.11 -8.63 -14.14
C VAL A 162 -11.49 -7.80 -12.93
N THR A 163 -10.56 -7.00 -12.39
CA THR A 163 -10.70 -6.08 -11.25
C THR A 163 -11.08 -6.69 -9.91
N GLU A 164 -12.03 -7.60 -9.86
CA GLU A 164 -12.52 -8.28 -8.67
C GLU A 164 -13.10 -9.63 -9.06
N TRP A 165 -12.76 -10.68 -8.32
CA TRP A 165 -13.27 -12.03 -8.58
C TRP A 165 -13.16 -12.90 -7.33
N ASN A 166 -13.86 -14.03 -7.33
CA ASN A 166 -13.81 -15.01 -6.26
C ASN A 166 -12.85 -16.16 -6.62
N SER A 167 -11.84 -16.41 -5.80
CA SER A 167 -10.85 -17.49 -5.97
C SER A 167 -11.44 -18.89 -5.84
N GLU A 168 -12.70 -19.04 -5.44
CA GLU A 168 -13.42 -20.32 -5.39
C GLU A 168 -14.44 -20.49 -6.52
N ASN A 169 -14.70 -19.45 -7.32
CA ASN A 169 -15.62 -19.55 -8.45
C ASN A 169 -14.91 -20.14 -9.67
N GLU A 170 -15.32 -21.33 -10.11
CA GLU A 170 -14.71 -22.02 -11.25
C GLU A 170 -14.82 -21.24 -12.57
N ASN A 171 -15.91 -20.49 -12.78
CA ASN A 171 -16.06 -19.65 -13.97
C ASN A 171 -15.06 -18.49 -13.96
N ASP A 172 -14.86 -17.84 -12.81
CA ASP A 172 -13.85 -16.79 -12.65
C ASP A 172 -12.45 -17.34 -12.95
N LYS A 173 -12.14 -18.53 -12.43
CA LYS A 173 -10.85 -19.22 -12.68
C LYS A 173 -10.64 -19.52 -14.16
N GLU A 174 -11.67 -20.00 -14.85
CA GLU A 174 -11.61 -20.32 -16.28
C GLU A 174 -11.34 -19.05 -17.11
N ILE A 175 -12.10 -17.98 -16.87
CA ILE A 175 -11.95 -16.69 -17.57
C ILE A 175 -10.55 -16.11 -17.33
N ILE A 176 -10.07 -16.14 -16.09
CA ILE A 176 -8.73 -15.64 -15.74
C ILE A 176 -7.64 -16.46 -16.42
N SER A 177 -7.79 -17.79 -16.46
CA SER A 177 -6.84 -18.68 -17.13
C SER A 177 -6.76 -18.38 -18.62
N LYS A 178 -7.92 -18.17 -19.27
CA LYS A 178 -8.00 -17.76 -20.69
C LYS A 178 -7.35 -16.40 -20.93
N LEU A 179 -7.60 -15.40 -20.08
CA LEU A 179 -7.02 -14.05 -20.22
C LEU A 179 -5.49 -14.06 -20.02
N ALA A 180 -5.01 -14.78 -19.00
CA ALA A 180 -3.60 -14.81 -18.63
C ALA A 180 -2.76 -15.81 -19.44
N ASP A 181 -3.40 -16.67 -20.24
CA ASP A 181 -2.75 -17.71 -21.05
C ASP A 181 -1.89 -18.68 -20.21
N ILE A 182 -2.33 -18.95 -18.96
CA ILE A 182 -1.70 -19.84 -17.97
C ILE A 182 -2.78 -20.47 -17.08
N SER A 183 -2.43 -21.46 -16.26
CA SER A 183 -3.37 -22.00 -15.28
C SER A 183 -3.73 -20.97 -14.19
N TYR A 184 -4.94 -21.04 -13.65
CA TYR A 184 -5.36 -20.20 -12.52
C TYR A 184 -4.40 -20.33 -11.32
N ASN A 185 -3.90 -21.53 -11.03
CA ASN A 185 -2.98 -21.76 -9.91
C ASN A 185 -1.64 -21.02 -10.11
N ASP A 186 -1.11 -21.00 -11.34
CA ASP A 186 0.10 -20.24 -11.66
C ASP A 186 -0.17 -18.73 -11.58
N PHE A 187 -1.33 -18.28 -12.07
CA PHE A 187 -1.76 -16.89 -11.97
C PHE A 187 -1.89 -16.44 -10.51
N GLU A 188 -2.56 -17.22 -9.67
CA GLU A 188 -2.76 -16.92 -8.26
C GLU A 188 -1.43 -16.92 -7.49
N THR A 189 -0.49 -17.80 -7.86
CA THR A 189 0.87 -17.78 -7.30
C THR A 189 1.59 -16.46 -7.59
N GLU A 190 1.49 -15.95 -8.81
CA GLU A 190 2.05 -14.62 -9.15
C GLU A 190 1.29 -13.49 -8.46
N LEU A 191 -0.03 -13.63 -8.31
CA LEU A 191 -0.86 -12.63 -7.64
C LEU A 191 -0.59 -12.54 -6.14
N LEU A 192 -0.32 -13.64 -5.46
CA LEU A 192 0.12 -13.68 -4.06
C LEU A 192 1.45 -12.96 -3.89
N LYS A 193 2.40 -13.14 -4.82
CA LYS A 193 3.65 -12.37 -4.85
C LYS A 193 3.36 -10.88 -5.03
N LEU A 194 2.47 -10.51 -5.97
CA LEU A 194 2.07 -9.13 -6.19
C LEU A 194 1.34 -8.52 -4.98
N ALA A 195 0.57 -9.30 -4.23
CA ALA A 195 -0.09 -8.86 -3.00
C ALA A 195 0.90 -8.58 -1.86
N SER A 196 2.04 -9.27 -1.86
CA SER A 196 3.05 -9.20 -0.80
C SER A 196 4.02 -8.02 -0.93
N VAL A 197 4.15 -7.42 -2.12
CA VAL A 197 5.07 -6.30 -2.33
C VAL A 197 4.55 -5.00 -1.71
N SER A 198 5.47 -4.10 -1.40
CA SER A 198 5.12 -2.74 -0.97
C SER A 198 4.32 -2.04 -2.06
N ASP A 199 3.30 -1.26 -1.67
CA ASP A 199 2.45 -0.51 -2.61
C ASP A 199 1.71 -1.43 -3.61
N SER A 200 1.35 -2.64 -3.17
CA SER A 200 0.61 -3.59 -4.01
C SER A 200 -0.68 -2.94 -4.58
N PRO A 201 -0.99 -3.18 -5.88
CA PRO A 201 -2.22 -2.72 -6.49
C PRO A 201 -3.42 -3.60 -6.16
N VAL A 202 -3.21 -4.74 -5.49
CA VAL A 202 -4.24 -5.74 -5.20
C VAL A 202 -4.31 -6.06 -3.71
N ARG A 203 -5.44 -6.63 -3.31
CA ARG A 203 -5.64 -7.23 -1.99
C ARG A 203 -6.54 -8.45 -2.11
N GLN A 204 -6.48 -9.30 -1.09
CA GLN A 204 -7.40 -10.40 -0.92
C GLN A 204 -8.19 -10.21 0.38
N VAL A 205 -9.51 -10.43 0.34
CA VAL A 205 -10.41 -10.38 1.51
C VAL A 205 -11.24 -11.66 1.51
N GLY A 206 -10.91 -12.59 2.41
CA GLY A 206 -11.44 -13.95 2.32
C GLY A 206 -11.01 -14.57 0.99
N ASN A 207 -11.99 -15.01 0.20
CA ASN A 207 -11.76 -15.60 -1.12
C ASN A 207 -11.89 -14.58 -2.26
N ILE A 208 -12.10 -13.29 -1.95
CA ILE A 208 -12.27 -12.25 -2.97
C ILE A 208 -10.95 -11.54 -3.22
N TRP A 209 -10.45 -11.64 -4.45
CA TRP A 209 -9.37 -10.81 -4.96
C TRP A 209 -9.91 -9.49 -5.47
N GLN A 210 -9.22 -8.38 -5.18
CA GLN A 210 -9.66 -7.03 -5.57
C GLN A 210 -8.47 -6.14 -5.95
N VAL A 211 -8.62 -5.40 -7.05
CA VAL A 211 -7.81 -4.24 -7.38
C VAL A 211 -8.17 -3.08 -6.44
N ILE A 212 -7.18 -2.51 -5.76
CA ILE A 212 -7.37 -1.43 -4.79
C ILE A 212 -7.80 -0.11 -5.47
N SER A 213 -7.25 0.19 -6.64
CA SER A 213 -7.63 1.39 -7.39
C SER A 213 -7.48 1.13 -8.88
N LYS A 214 -8.61 0.86 -9.56
CA LYS A 214 -8.60 0.61 -11.02
C LYS A 214 -8.00 1.78 -11.78
N MET A 215 -8.28 3.01 -11.36
CA MET A 215 -7.77 4.22 -12.02
C MET A 215 -6.26 4.37 -11.86
N ASP A 216 -5.73 4.16 -10.65
CA ASP A 216 -4.28 4.19 -10.41
C ASP A 216 -3.57 3.08 -11.19
N PHE A 217 -4.13 1.87 -11.15
CA PHE A 217 -3.57 0.72 -11.87
C PHE A 217 -3.57 0.97 -13.39
N TRP A 218 -4.69 1.45 -13.96
CA TRP A 218 -4.79 1.82 -15.37
C TRP A 218 -3.73 2.84 -15.78
N VAL A 219 -3.57 3.92 -15.01
CA VAL A 219 -2.59 4.96 -15.28
C VAL A 219 -1.16 4.40 -15.29
N LEU A 220 -0.86 3.43 -14.43
CA LEU A 220 0.47 2.82 -14.33
C LEU A 220 0.79 1.82 -15.44
N ILE A 221 -0.19 1.06 -15.94
CA ILE A 221 0.08 -0.07 -16.86
C ILE A 221 -0.60 0.00 -18.23
N SER A 222 -1.48 0.96 -18.50
CA SER A 222 -2.22 1.03 -19.77
C SER A 222 -1.31 1.09 -21.00
N HIS A 223 -0.13 1.69 -20.88
CA HIS A 223 0.89 1.73 -21.93
C HIS A 223 1.46 0.35 -22.31
N LYS A 224 1.22 -0.69 -21.48
CA LYS A 224 1.65 -2.07 -21.74
C LYS A 224 0.60 -2.89 -22.50
N ILE A 225 -0.62 -2.37 -22.66
CA ILE A 225 -1.70 -3.05 -23.38
C ILE A 225 -1.32 -3.11 -24.87
N ASN A 226 -1.38 -4.31 -25.44
CA ASN A 226 -1.07 -4.56 -26.84
C ASN A 226 -2.29 -5.17 -27.58
N LYS A 227 -2.14 -5.39 -28.89
CA LYS A 227 -3.21 -5.94 -29.73
C LYS A 227 -3.67 -7.33 -29.28
N LYS A 228 -2.75 -8.23 -28.89
CA LYS A 228 -3.07 -9.59 -28.40
C LYS A 228 -4.00 -9.50 -27.20
N THR A 229 -3.69 -8.64 -26.23
CA THR A 229 -4.56 -8.39 -25.07
C THR A 229 -5.98 -8.00 -25.46
N ILE A 230 -6.12 -7.08 -26.42
CA ILE A 230 -7.43 -6.56 -26.85
C ILE A 230 -8.24 -7.67 -27.53
N GLU A 231 -7.61 -8.47 -28.39
CA GLU A 231 -8.26 -9.60 -29.08
C GLU A 231 -8.72 -10.68 -28.08
N SER A 232 -7.90 -11.02 -27.08
CA SER A 232 -8.29 -11.94 -26.01
C SER A 232 -9.46 -11.41 -25.18
N LEU A 233 -9.46 -10.11 -24.87
CA LEU A 233 -10.54 -9.47 -24.14
C LEU A 233 -11.85 -9.46 -24.94
N GLU A 234 -11.80 -9.20 -26.25
CA GLU A 234 -12.98 -9.19 -27.12
C GLU A 234 -13.69 -10.55 -27.10
N SER A 235 -12.95 -11.65 -27.26
CA SER A 235 -13.51 -13.00 -27.21
C SER A 235 -14.24 -13.28 -25.90
N ILE A 236 -13.67 -12.84 -24.78
CA ILE A 236 -14.20 -13.12 -23.44
C ILE A 236 -15.38 -12.22 -23.10
N ILE A 237 -15.40 -10.97 -23.59
CA ILE A 237 -16.55 -10.09 -23.41
C ILE A 237 -17.81 -10.71 -24.02
N PHE A 238 -17.70 -11.34 -25.20
CA PHE A 238 -18.85 -12.03 -25.81
C PHE A 238 -19.29 -13.26 -25.04
N GLU A 239 -18.35 -13.99 -24.43
CA GLU A 239 -18.66 -15.12 -23.56
C GLU A 239 -19.43 -14.64 -22.32
N VAL A 240 -18.89 -13.67 -21.58
CA VAL A 240 -19.45 -13.21 -20.29
C VAL A 240 -20.71 -12.36 -20.44
N LEU A 241 -20.73 -11.39 -21.36
CA LEU A 241 -21.91 -10.54 -21.58
C LEU A 241 -22.98 -11.21 -22.45
N GLY A 242 -22.64 -12.32 -23.10
CA GLY A 242 -23.58 -13.15 -23.84
C GLY A 242 -24.34 -14.13 -22.96
N GLU A 243 -23.95 -14.32 -21.71
CA GLU A 243 -24.68 -15.15 -20.75
C GLU A 243 -26.09 -14.59 -20.51
N THR A 244 -27.05 -15.49 -20.36
CA THR A 244 -28.42 -15.13 -19.98
C THR A 244 -28.41 -14.55 -18.59
N ASP A 245 -29.03 -13.38 -18.41
CA ASP A 245 -29.08 -12.71 -17.10
C ASP A 245 -29.69 -13.68 -16.06
N PRO A 246 -28.94 -14.04 -15.00
CA PRO A 246 -29.37 -15.03 -14.01
C PRO A 246 -30.68 -14.69 -13.30
N SER A 247 -31.10 -13.42 -13.33
CA SER A 247 -32.40 -13.01 -12.79
C SER A 247 -33.59 -13.61 -13.56
N TYR A 248 -33.41 -14.04 -14.80
CA TYR A 248 -34.44 -14.73 -15.59
C TYR A 248 -34.58 -16.22 -15.25
N ASP A 249 -33.61 -16.81 -14.53
CA ASP A 249 -33.64 -18.21 -14.08
C ASP A 249 -34.14 -18.36 -12.63
N LEU A 250 -34.55 -17.25 -11.99
CA LEU A 250 -35.17 -17.30 -10.67
C LEU A 250 -36.58 -17.90 -10.79
N SER A 251 -36.83 -19.00 -10.07
CA SER A 251 -38.18 -19.53 -9.92
C SER A 251 -39.09 -18.50 -9.27
N ALA A 252 -40.30 -18.31 -9.81
CA ALA A 252 -41.31 -17.46 -9.19
C ALA A 252 -41.63 -17.98 -7.77
N GLU A 253 -41.23 -17.22 -6.75
CA GLU A 253 -41.80 -17.31 -5.39
C GLU A 253 -43.12 -16.55 -5.32
#